data_AF-A0A520A4F7-F1
#
_entry.id   AF-A0A520A4F7-F1
#
_cell.length_a   1.000
_cell.length_b   1.000
_cell.length_c   1.000
_cell.angle_alpha   90.00
_cell.angle_beta   90.00
_cell.angle_gamma   90.00
#
_symmetry.space_group_name_H-M   'P 1'
#
loop_
_entity.id
_entity.type
_entity.pdbx_description
1 polymer ?
#
loop_
_entity_poly.entity_id
_entity_poly.type
_entity_poly.pdbx_seq_one_letter_code
_entity_poly.pdbx_strand_id
1 'polypeptide(L)' 'NGMHYSKTSEAWLTNMDKHKKEIMPILSDTYGAEHAVKWWVYWRLFYMACAELFNYKGGNEWMVCHYLFEKVDLKRPD' A
#
# COMPACT_ATOMS: atom_id res chain seq x y z
N ASN A 1 -11.84 -9.51 1.31
CA ASN A 1 -12.19 -8.25 0.60
C ASN A 1 -11.14 -7.18 0.93
N GLY A 2 -11.43 -5.88 0.78
CA GLY A 2 -10.51 -4.77 1.07
C GLY A 2 -9.91 -4.76 2.48
N MET A 3 -10.60 -5.39 3.45
CA MET A 3 -10.12 -5.53 4.84
C MET A 3 -8.72 -6.12 4.96
N HIS A 4 -8.32 -7.02 4.04
CA HIS A 4 -6.97 -7.57 4.06
C HIS A 4 -5.92 -6.49 3.78
N TYR A 5 -6.13 -5.67 2.75
CA TYR A 5 -5.19 -4.62 2.39
C TYR A 5 -5.18 -3.46 3.39
N SER A 6 -6.33 -3.18 4.02
CA SER A 6 -6.40 -2.26 5.17
C SER A 6 -5.44 -2.69 6.29
N LYS A 7 -5.56 -3.94 6.75
CA LYS A 7 -4.69 -4.51 7.81
C LYS A 7 -3.22 -4.53 7.39
N THR A 8 -2.94 -4.84 6.13
CA THR A 8 -1.57 -4.77 5.59
C THR A 8 -1.01 -3.35 5.67
N SER A 9 -1.80 -2.33 5.29
CA SER A 9 -1.38 -0.93 5.34
C SER A 9 -1.12 -0.45 6.78
N GLU A 10 -1.99 -0.83 7.73
CA GLU A 10 -1.78 -0.56 9.17
C GLU A 10 -0.52 -1.25 9.72
N ALA A 11 -0.28 -2.50 9.31
CA ALA A 11 0.90 -3.26 9.71
C ALA A 11 2.18 -2.61 9.16
N TRP A 12 2.16 -2.11 7.91
CA TRP A 12 3.28 -1.38 7.32
C TRP A 12 3.53 -0.04 8.00
N LEU A 13 2.47 0.73 8.31
CA LEU A 13 2.60 1.97 9.08
C LEU A 13 3.24 1.70 10.45
N THR A 14 2.74 0.70 11.17
CA THR A 14 3.28 0.30 12.47
C THR A 14 4.73 -0.16 12.36
N ASN A 15 5.06 -0.94 11.34
CA ASN A 15 6.42 -1.43 11.13
C ASN A 15 7.38 -0.29 10.79
N MET A 16 6.95 0.65 9.94
CA MET A 16 7.70 1.84 9.60
C MET A 16 7.99 2.67 10.85
N ASP A 17 6.96 2.97 11.67
CA ASP A 17 7.11 3.75 12.90
C ASP A 17 8.11 3.10 13.87
N LYS A 18 8.09 1.76 14.00
CA LYS A 18 9.05 1.00 14.83
C LYS A 18 10.50 1.11 14.33
N HIS A 19 10.71 1.14 13.01
CA HIS A 19 12.04 1.14 12.39
C HIS A 19 12.49 2.54 11.94
N LYS A 20 11.93 3.60 12.51
CA LYS A 20 12.26 4.99 12.16
C LYS A 20 13.76 5.28 12.13
N LYS A 21 14.52 4.74 13.09
CA LYS A 21 15.98 4.96 13.20
C LYS A 21 16.74 4.41 12.01
N GLU A 22 16.27 3.32 11.42
CA GLU A 22 16.89 2.65 10.26
C GLU A 22 16.41 3.28 8.95
N ILE A 23 15.13 3.70 8.88
CA ILE A 23 14.52 4.26 7.68
C ILE A 23 14.96 5.71 7.43
N MET A 24 15.13 6.53 8.48
CA MET A 24 15.48 7.94 8.31
C MET A 24 16.79 8.17 7.53
N PRO A 25 17.90 7.42 7.80
CA PRO A 25 19.09 7.48 6.96
C PRO A 25 18.82 7.14 5.49
N ILE A 26 18.05 6.06 5.22
CA ILE A 26 17.71 5.65 3.85
C ILE A 26 16.96 6.76 3.11
N LEU A 27 15.99 7.40 3.78
CA LEU A 27 15.24 8.51 3.20
C LEU A 27 16.12 9.74 2.95
N SER A 28 17.06 10.03 3.85
CA SER A 28 18.04 11.09 3.68
C SER A 28 18.94 10.85 2.47
N ASP A 29 19.46 9.63 2.33
CA ASP A 29 20.34 9.25 1.23
C ASP A 29 19.60 9.20 -0.12
N THR A 30 18.32 8.82 -0.11
CA THR A 30 17.51 8.69 -1.32
C THR A 30 16.94 10.02 -1.82
N TYR A 31 16.49 10.87 -0.90
CA TYR A 31 15.70 12.08 -1.24
C TYR A 31 16.38 13.39 -0.85
N GLY A 32 17.55 13.36 -0.20
CA GLY A 32 18.20 14.53 0.38
C GLY A 32 17.84 14.73 1.85
N ALA A 33 18.82 15.15 2.65
CA ALA A 33 18.67 15.31 4.10
C ALA A 33 17.57 16.33 4.46
N GLU A 34 17.45 17.39 3.67
CA GLU A 34 16.44 18.44 3.78
C GLU A 34 15.02 17.95 3.48
N HIS A 35 14.88 16.79 2.81
CA HIS A 35 13.60 16.22 2.41
C HIS A 35 13.24 14.93 3.14
N ALA A 36 14.15 14.36 3.95
CA ALA A 36 13.94 13.10 4.65
C ALA A 36 12.66 13.10 5.50
N VAL A 37 12.43 14.17 6.28
CA VAL A 37 11.22 14.30 7.12
C VAL A 37 9.95 14.42 6.28
N LYS A 38 10.01 15.13 5.15
CA LYS A 38 8.87 15.26 4.22
C LYS A 38 8.47 13.91 3.68
N TRP A 39 9.43 13.11 3.21
CA TRP A 39 9.17 11.77 2.68
C TRP A 39 8.76 10.77 3.75
N TRP A 40 9.29 10.88 4.97
CA TRP A 40 8.80 10.13 6.13
C TRP A 40 7.29 10.36 6.34
N VAL A 41 6.86 11.62 6.32
CA VAL A 41 5.44 11.96 6.48
C VAL A 41 4.60 11.47 5.29
N TYR A 42 5.09 11.60 4.06
CA TYR A 42 4.36 11.16 2.87
C TYR A 42 4.10 9.66 2.85
N TRP A 43 5.08 8.84 3.20
CA TRP A 43 4.89 7.40 3.31
C TRP A 43 3.88 7.02 4.40
N ARG A 44 3.93 7.69 5.55
CA ARG A 44 2.92 7.48 6.61
C ARG A 44 1.53 7.87 6.13
N LEU A 45 1.37 9.03 5.50
CA LEU A 45 0.09 9.49 4.95
C LEU A 45 -0.45 8.52 3.90
N PHE A 46 0.42 7.97 3.04
CA PHE A 46 0.04 6.96 2.07
C PHE A 46 -0.53 5.71 2.74
N TYR A 47 0.15 5.16 3.75
CA TYR A 47 -0.37 3.98 4.46
C TYR A 47 -1.68 4.26 5.21
N MET A 48 -1.81 5.42 5.87
CA MET A 48 -3.05 5.81 6.54
C MET A 48 -4.20 5.97 5.55
N ALA A 49 -3.97 6.64 4.42
CA ALA A 49 -4.98 6.81 3.38
C ALA A 49 -5.43 5.46 2.79
N CYS A 50 -4.49 4.54 2.53
CA CYS A 50 -4.81 3.20 2.05
C CYS A 50 -5.58 2.38 3.09
N ALA A 51 -5.20 2.45 4.37
CA ALA A 51 -5.89 1.76 5.44
C ALA A 51 -7.38 2.17 5.48
N GLU A 52 -7.66 3.47 5.51
CA GLU A 52 -9.04 3.99 5.54
C GLU A 52 -9.81 3.67 4.25
N LEU A 53 -9.19 3.87 3.08
CA LEU A 53 -9.83 3.61 1.79
C LEU A 53 -10.27 2.16 1.66
N PHE A 54 -9.38 1.21 1.96
CA PHE A 54 -9.68 -0.22 1.82
C PHE A 54 -10.55 -0.77 2.95
N ASN A 55 -10.67 -0.08 4.08
CA ASN A 55 -11.58 -0.44 5.17
C ASN A 55 -13.02 0.08 4.93
N TYR A 56 -13.18 1.08 4.05
CA TYR A 56 -14.45 1.77 3.88
C TYR A 56 -15.62 0.81 3.60
N LYS A 57 -16.72 0.99 4.36
CA LYS A 57 -17.91 0.12 4.37
C LYS A 57 -17.60 -1.38 4.52
N GLY A 58 -16.73 -1.70 5.48
CA GLY A 58 -16.33 -3.09 5.76
C GLY A 58 -15.48 -3.71 4.65
N GLY A 59 -14.78 -2.86 3.89
CA GLY A 59 -13.88 -3.22 2.79
C GLY A 59 -14.56 -3.77 1.54
N ASN A 60 -15.77 -3.32 1.24
CA ASN A 60 -16.55 -3.81 0.08
C ASN A 60 -16.61 -2.82 -1.10
N GLU A 61 -15.96 -1.66 -1.00
CA GLU A 61 -15.93 -0.65 -2.08
C GLU A 61 -14.60 -0.69 -2.84
N TRP A 62 -13.46 -0.80 -2.14
CA TRP A 62 -12.12 -0.99 -2.74
C TRP A 62 -11.54 -2.35 -2.37
N MET A 63 -10.94 -3.04 -3.35
CA MET A 63 -10.45 -4.40 -3.17
C MET A 63 -9.29 -4.74 -4.11
N VAL A 64 -8.63 -5.87 -3.83
CA VAL A 64 -7.62 -6.46 -4.69
C VAL A 64 -8.28 -7.55 -5.53
N CYS A 65 -8.13 -7.48 -6.85
CA CYS A 65 -8.67 -8.45 -7.79
C CYS A 65 -7.55 -9.31 -8.37
N HIS A 66 -7.78 -10.62 -8.47
CA HIS A 66 -6.86 -11.57 -9.07
C HIS A 66 -7.50 -12.11 -10.35
N TYR A 67 -6.79 -11.96 -11.48
CA TYR A 67 -7.27 -12.37 -12.79
C TYR A 67 -6.36 -13.48 -13.34
N LEU A 68 -6.97 -14.57 -13.79
CA LEU A 68 -6.29 -15.62 -14.54
C LEU A 68 -6.75 -15.53 -15.99
N PHE A 69 -5.81 -15.32 -16.90
CA PHE A 69 -6.08 -15.21 -18.33
C PHE A 69 -5.72 -16.51 -19.05
N GLU A 70 -6.47 -16.83 -20.09
CA GLU A 70 -6.13 -17.86 -21.05
C GLU A 70 -6.02 -17.26 -22.46
N LYS A 71 -5.38 -17.99 -23.38
CA LYS A 71 -5.36 -17.61 -24.79
C LYS A 71 -6.77 -17.73 -25.35
N VAL A 72 -7.24 -16.68 -26.02
CA VAL A 72 -8.53 -16.71 -26.73
C VAL A 72 -8.48 -17.77 -27.85
N ASP A 73 -9.35 -18.77 -27.78
CA ASP A 73 -9.58 -19.72 -28.86
C ASP A 73 -10.73 -19.22 -29.74
N LEU A 74 -10.37 -18.59 -30.86
CA LEU A 74 -11.33 -18.01 -31.82
C LEU A 74 -12.23 -19.05 -32.52
N LYS A 75 -12.04 -20.35 -32.26
CA LYS A 75 -12.80 -21.44 -32.88
C LYS A 75 -13.80 -22.12 -31.94
N ARG A 76 -13.86 -21.75 -30.67
CA ARG A 76 -14.82 -22.32 -29.71
C ARG A 76 -16.19 -21.63 -29.92
N PRO A 77 -17.27 -22.36 -30.29
CA PRO A 77 -18.60 -21.81 -30.15
C PRO A 77 -18.94 -21.71 -28.66
N ASP A 78 -19.65 -20.64 -28.33
CA ASP A 78 -20.23 -20.28 -27.03
C ASP A 78 -20.96 -21.43 -26.31
#